data_AF-H2NBQ5-F1
#
_entry.id   AF-H2NBQ5-F1
#
_cell.length_a   1.000
_cell.length_b   1.000
_cell.length_c   1.000
_cell.angle_alpha   90.00
_cell.angle_beta   90.00
_cell.angle_gamma   90.00
#
_symmetry.space_group_name_H-M   'P 1'
#
loop_
_entity.id
_entity.type
_entity.pdbx_description
1 polymer ?
#
loop_
_entity_poly.entity_id
_entity_poly.type
_entity_poly.pdbx_seq_one_letter_code
_entity_poly.pdbx_strand_id
1 'polypeptide(L)'
;MEPSKTFMRNLPITPGYSGFVPFLSCQGTSREDDMNHCVKTFQEKTQRYKDQLREFCYAVATAPKLKPVNSEETVLRALHQYSRQYHPLILECKYVKKPLQEPPIPGWAGYLPRAKVTEFGCGTRYTVMAKNCYKDFLEITERAKKAHLKPYEE
;
A
#
# COMPACT_ATOMS: atom_id res chain seq x y z
N MET A 1 -3.61 16.13 -16.44
CA MET A 1 -2.48 16.23 -15.50
C MET A 1 -1.26 15.67 -16.20
N GLU A 2 -0.19 16.44 -16.32
CA GLU A 2 1.07 15.88 -16.80
C GLU A 2 1.60 14.86 -15.79
N PRO A 3 2.13 13.71 -16.24
CA PRO A 3 2.74 12.75 -15.33
C PRO A 3 3.90 13.45 -14.61
N SER A 4 3.88 13.42 -13.28
CA SER A 4 4.97 13.99 -12.48
C SER A 4 6.29 13.38 -12.96
N LYS A 5 7.25 14.24 -13.32
CA LYS A 5 8.56 13.80 -13.78
C LYS A 5 9.14 12.92 -12.69
N THR A 6 9.23 11.61 -12.96
CA THR A 6 9.75 10.64 -11.99
C THR A 6 11.14 11.14 -11.60
N PHE A 7 11.38 11.37 -10.31
CA PHE A 7 12.69 11.78 -9.84
C PHE A 7 13.67 10.63 -10.07
N MET A 8 14.35 10.68 -11.21
CA MET A 8 15.46 9.81 -11.56
C MET A 8 16.67 10.70 -11.75
N ARG A 9 17.81 10.33 -11.16
CA ARG A 9 19.03 11.11 -11.33
C ARG A 9 19.50 11.03 -12.78
N ASN A 10 19.90 12.19 -13.31
CA ASN A 10 20.51 12.27 -14.63
C ASN A 10 22.00 11.96 -14.51
N LEU A 11 22.54 11.32 -15.54
CA LEU A 11 23.98 11.10 -15.67
C LEU A 11 24.64 12.30 -16.37
N PRO A 12 25.91 12.63 -16.05
CA PRO A 12 26.74 12.01 -15.01
C PRO A 12 26.32 12.41 -13.59
N ILE A 13 26.59 11.55 -12.61
CA ILE A 13 26.33 11.87 -11.19
C ILE A 13 27.23 13.03 -10.78
N THR A 14 26.67 13.99 -10.03
CA THR A 14 27.43 15.13 -9.50
C THR A 14 28.63 14.65 -8.67
N PRO A 15 29.87 15.10 -8.96
CA PRO A 15 31.05 14.76 -8.17
C PRO A 15 30.86 15.09 -6.69
N GLY A 16 31.28 14.20 -5.79
CA GLY A 16 31.11 14.36 -4.34
C GLY A 16 29.72 13.98 -3.81
N TYR A 17 28.83 13.43 -4.64
CA TYR A 17 27.56 12.89 -4.19
C TYR A 17 27.75 11.67 -3.28
N SER A 18 27.32 11.77 -2.02
CA SER A 18 27.46 10.73 -0.99
C SER A 18 26.16 10.00 -0.63
N GLY A 19 25.05 10.35 -1.28
CA GLY A 19 23.77 9.72 -0.98
C GLY A 19 23.57 8.38 -1.71
N PHE A 20 22.39 7.79 -1.53
CA PHE A 20 22.10 6.44 -2.02
C PHE A 20 22.17 6.32 -3.55
N VAL A 21 22.91 5.32 -4.06
CA VAL A 21 22.96 4.95 -5.49
C VAL A 21 22.35 3.54 -5.66
N PRO A 22 21.25 3.38 -6.41
CA PRO A 22 20.64 2.08 -6.66
C PRO A 22 21.62 1.10 -7.32
N PHE A 23 21.59 -0.16 -6.90
CA PHE A 23 22.47 -1.25 -7.39
C PHE A 23 23.98 -1.06 -7.16
N LEU A 24 24.40 -0.04 -6.42
CA LEU A 24 25.81 0.10 -6.03
C LEU A 24 26.11 -0.90 -4.91
N SER A 25 27.02 -1.84 -5.15
CA SER A 25 27.49 -2.78 -4.13
C SER A 25 28.63 -2.16 -3.32
N CYS A 26 28.51 -2.14 -1.99
CA CYS A 26 29.58 -1.66 -1.09
C CYS A 26 30.79 -2.60 -0.97
N GLN A 27 30.83 -3.70 -1.73
CA GLN A 27 31.83 -4.77 -1.61
C GLN A 27 32.92 -4.77 -2.71
N GLY A 28 32.96 -3.76 -3.59
CA GLY A 28 33.92 -3.68 -4.72
C GLY A 28 35.01 -2.61 -4.55
N THR A 29 36.15 -2.79 -5.23
CA THR A 29 37.20 -1.77 -5.37
C THR A 29 36.65 -0.52 -6.07
N SER A 30 36.88 0.65 -5.49
CA SER A 30 36.35 1.95 -5.96
C SER A 30 36.90 2.35 -7.33
N ARG A 31 36.28 1.90 -8.42
CA ARG A 31 36.35 2.61 -9.71
C ARG A 31 35.18 3.58 -9.78
N GLU A 32 35.49 4.84 -10.03
CA GLU A 32 34.53 5.93 -10.23
C GLU A 32 33.55 5.64 -11.40
N ASP A 33 33.92 4.72 -12.29
CA ASP A 33 33.13 4.24 -13.42
C ASP A 33 31.93 3.34 -13.04
N ASP A 34 31.93 2.71 -11.84
CA ASP A 34 30.87 1.75 -11.47
C ASP A 34 29.55 2.46 -11.10
N MET A 35 29.60 3.67 -10.55
CA MET A 35 28.38 4.38 -10.14
C MET A 35 27.51 4.78 -11.34
N ASN A 36 28.13 5.28 -12.40
CA ASN A 36 27.43 5.64 -13.63
C ASN A 36 26.79 4.40 -14.28
N HIS A 37 27.49 3.26 -14.25
CA HIS A 37 26.97 1.99 -14.72
C HIS A 37 25.74 1.54 -13.91
N CYS A 38 25.81 1.54 -12.58
CA CYS A 38 24.70 1.17 -11.70
C CYS A 38 23.44 2.03 -11.96
N VAL A 39 23.60 3.35 -12.07
CA VAL A 39 22.48 4.26 -12.37
C VAL A 39 21.92 4.02 -13.77
N LYS A 40 22.78 3.78 -14.77
CA LYS A 40 22.34 3.46 -16.13
C LYS A 40 21.53 2.16 -16.16
N THR A 41 22.01 1.10 -15.52
CA THR A 41 21.29 -0.17 -15.41
C THR A 41 19.95 -0.01 -14.69
N PHE A 42 19.90 0.83 -13.64
CA PHE A 42 18.64 1.16 -12.96
C PHE A 42 17.65 1.86 -13.88
N GLN A 43 18.10 2.85 -14.65
CA GLN A 43 17.28 3.57 -15.62
C GLN A 43 16.71 2.61 -16.68
N GLU A 44 17.56 1.77 -17.27
CA GLU A 44 17.18 0.79 -18.29
C GLU A 44 16.15 -0.23 -17.77
N LYS A 45 16.38 -0.81 -16.58
CA LYS A 45 15.43 -1.75 -15.96
C LYS A 45 14.09 -1.10 -15.67
N THR A 46 14.11 0.12 -15.13
CA THR A 46 12.88 0.87 -14.83
C THR A 46 12.11 1.17 -16.10
N GLN A 47 12.80 1.57 -17.16
CA GLN A 47 12.19 1.87 -18.45
C GLN A 47 11.58 0.60 -19.06
N ARG A 48 12.32 -0.51 -19.10
CA ARG A 48 11.83 -1.80 -19.58
C ARG A 48 10.58 -2.26 -18.83
N TYR A 49 10.56 -2.14 -17.50
CA TYR A 49 9.38 -2.47 -16.70
C TYR A 49 8.17 -1.60 -17.06
N LYS A 50 8.37 -0.28 -17.23
CA LYS A 50 7.30 0.63 -17.65
C LYS A 50 6.77 0.29 -19.04
N ASP A 51 7.63 -0.13 -19.95
CA ASP A 51 7.24 -0.46 -21.31
C ASP A 51 6.48 -1.80 -21.35
N GLN A 52 6.94 -2.82 -20.60
CA GLN A 52 6.20 -4.08 -20.40
C GLN A 52 4.82 -3.85 -19.77
N LEU A 53 4.73 -2.96 -18.78
CA LEU A 53 3.46 -2.64 -18.15
C LEU A 53 2.52 -1.92 -19.14
N ARG A 54 3.04 -1.04 -19.98
CA ARG A 54 2.26 -0.40 -21.05
C ARG A 54 1.79 -1.39 -22.09
N GLU A 55 2.64 -2.30 -22.55
CA GLU A 55 2.27 -3.39 -23.47
C GLU A 55 1.18 -4.26 -22.87
N PHE A 56 1.29 -4.63 -21.59
CA PHE A 56 0.27 -5.40 -20.88
C PHE A 56 -1.06 -4.64 -20.80
N CYS A 57 -1.04 -3.38 -20.39
CA CYS A 57 -2.24 -2.55 -20.35
C CYS A 57 -2.89 -2.42 -21.74
N TYR A 58 -2.08 -2.27 -22.80
CA TYR A 58 -2.57 -2.22 -24.17
C TYR A 58 -3.19 -3.54 -24.60
N ALA A 59 -2.56 -4.67 -24.32
CA ALA A 59 -3.08 -6.00 -24.60
C ALA A 59 -4.41 -6.26 -23.87
N VAL A 60 -4.52 -5.86 -22.60
CA VAL A 60 -5.76 -5.97 -21.83
C VAL A 60 -6.86 -5.06 -22.38
N ALA A 61 -6.52 -3.84 -22.80
CA ALA A 61 -7.48 -2.89 -23.36
C ALA A 61 -7.98 -3.28 -24.77
N THR A 62 -7.13 -3.93 -25.56
CA THR A 62 -7.45 -4.40 -26.93
C THR A 62 -8.08 -5.78 -26.95
N ALA A 63 -7.94 -6.57 -25.87
CA ALA A 63 -8.58 -7.86 -25.75
C ALA A 63 -10.11 -7.74 -25.88
N PRO A 64 -10.77 -8.65 -26.62
CA PRO A 64 -12.22 -8.64 -26.74
C PRO A 64 -12.83 -8.86 -25.36
N LYS A 65 -13.80 -8.01 -24.99
CA LYS A 65 -14.56 -8.19 -23.76
C LYS A 65 -15.33 -9.50 -23.85
N LEU A 66 -14.92 -10.47 -23.04
CA LEU A 66 -15.62 -11.75 -22.94
C LEU A 66 -17.01 -11.51 -22.36
N LYS A 67 -18.00 -12.22 -22.88
CA LYS A 67 -19.33 -12.23 -22.29
C LYS A 67 -19.25 -13.07 -21.01
N PRO A 68 -19.66 -12.54 -19.85
CA PRO A 68 -19.69 -13.33 -18.63
C PRO A 68 -20.66 -14.50 -18.82
N VAL A 69 -20.20 -15.72 -18.54
CA VAL A 69 -21.00 -16.95 -18.66
C VAL A 69 -22.10 -16.99 -17.59
N ASN A 70 -21.81 -16.43 -16.41
CA ASN A 70 -22.70 -16.40 -15.26
C ASN A 70 -22.95 -14.96 -14.78
N SER A 71 -24.07 -14.72 -14.10
CA SER A 71 -24.35 -13.40 -13.51
C SER A 71 -23.36 -13.11 -12.38
N GLU A 72 -23.00 -11.83 -12.21
CA GLU A 72 -22.06 -11.39 -11.17
C GLU A 72 -22.48 -11.87 -9.77
N GLU A 73 -23.78 -11.78 -9.46
CA GLU A 73 -24.35 -12.23 -8.19
C GLU A 73 -24.12 -13.72 -7.91
N THR A 74 -24.25 -14.59 -8.93
CA THR A 74 -24.03 -16.03 -8.76
C THR A 74 -22.56 -16.36 -8.47
N VAL A 75 -21.63 -15.65 -9.12
CA VAL A 75 -20.19 -15.80 -8.87
C VAL A 75 -19.84 -15.32 -7.46
N LEU A 76 -20.37 -14.17 -7.05
CA LEU A 76 -20.15 -13.64 -5.70
C LEU A 76 -20.69 -14.58 -4.61
N ARG A 77 -21.89 -15.14 -4.80
CA ARG A 77 -22.43 -16.16 -3.86
C ARG A 77 -21.56 -17.41 -3.80
N ALA A 78 -21.07 -17.90 -4.93
CA ALA A 78 -20.18 -19.07 -4.97
C ALA A 78 -18.83 -18.80 -4.29
N LEU A 79 -18.22 -17.63 -4.53
CA LEU A 79 -16.99 -17.20 -3.86
C LEU A 79 -17.19 -17.05 -2.35
N HIS A 80 -18.33 -16.50 -1.93
CA HIS A 80 -18.68 -16.39 -0.52
C HIS A 80 -18.84 -17.78 0.13
N GLN A 81 -19.54 -18.70 -0.53
CA GLN A 81 -19.70 -20.08 -0.05
C GLN A 81 -18.36 -20.81 0.06
N TYR A 82 -17.50 -20.68 -0.95
CA TYR A 82 -16.14 -21.23 -0.93
C TYR A 82 -15.33 -20.67 0.25
N SER A 83 -15.35 -19.35 0.42
CA SER A 83 -14.64 -18.68 1.52
C SER A 83 -15.16 -19.13 2.88
N ARG A 84 -16.48 -19.35 3.03
CA ARG A 84 -17.09 -19.86 4.25
C ARG A 84 -16.67 -21.31 4.55
N GLN A 85 -16.51 -22.14 3.52
CA GLN A 85 -16.12 -23.55 3.67
C GLN A 85 -14.63 -23.71 4.00
N TYR A 86 -13.74 -22.99 3.31
CA TYR A 86 -12.29 -23.21 3.38
C TYR A 86 -11.53 -22.14 4.17
N HIS A 87 -12.10 -20.94 4.33
CA HIS A 87 -11.46 -19.79 4.96
C HIS A 87 -12.37 -19.06 5.97
N PRO A 88 -12.94 -19.77 6.97
CA PRO A 88 -13.89 -19.17 7.91
C PRO A 88 -13.28 -18.00 8.72
N LEU A 89 -11.96 -18.02 8.96
CA LEU A 89 -11.22 -16.99 9.68
C LEU A 89 -10.92 -15.72 8.84
N ILE A 90 -11.12 -15.75 7.52
CA ILE A 90 -10.95 -14.56 6.65
C ILE A 90 -12.24 -13.74 6.62
N LEU A 91 -13.40 -14.41 6.64
CA LEU A 91 -14.71 -13.75 6.69
C LEU A 91 -15.01 -13.21 8.09
N GLU A 92 -14.76 -14.02 9.12
CA GLU A 92 -14.73 -13.54 10.49
C GLU A 92 -13.39 -12.86 10.74
N CYS A 93 -13.27 -11.58 10.40
CA CYS A 93 -12.18 -10.75 10.92
C CYS A 93 -12.32 -10.68 12.45
N LYS A 94 -11.93 -11.74 13.14
CA LYS A 94 -11.66 -11.72 14.57
C LYS A 94 -10.51 -10.76 14.68
N TYR A 95 -10.79 -9.55 15.17
CA TYR A 95 -9.79 -8.59 15.58
C TYR A 95 -8.92 -9.24 16.67
N VAL A 96 -7.97 -10.08 16.27
CA VAL A 96 -6.91 -10.57 17.14
C VAL A 96 -5.97 -9.39 17.29
N LYS A 97 -6.36 -8.45 18.15
CA LYS A 97 -5.48 -7.36 18.55
C LYS A 97 -4.24 -8.02 19.12
N LYS A 98 -3.08 -7.75 18.50
CA LYS A 98 -1.79 -8.19 19.04
C LYS A 98 -1.74 -7.76 20.51
N PRO A 99 -1.48 -8.69 21.46
CA PRO A 99 -1.37 -8.31 22.86
C PRO A 99 -0.29 -7.25 23.00
N LEU A 100 -0.56 -6.22 23.80
CA LEU A 100 0.42 -5.19 24.07
C LEU A 100 1.58 -5.82 24.85
N GLN A 101 2.81 -5.45 24.47
CA GLN A 101 4.03 -5.96 25.09
C GLN A 101 4.28 -5.32 26.47
N GLU A 102 3.60 -4.22 26.78
CA GLU A 102 3.69 -3.50 28.04
C GLU A 102 2.60 -3.95 29.03
N PRO A 103 2.91 -4.09 30.33
CA PRO A 103 1.92 -4.47 31.34
C PRO A 103 0.82 -3.40 31.43
N PRO A 104 -0.47 -3.79 31.49
CA PRO A 104 -1.55 -2.83 31.55
C PRO A 104 -1.50 -2.05 32.87
N ILE A 105 -1.51 -0.72 32.78
CA ILE A 105 -1.80 0.15 33.92
C ILE A 105 -3.22 -0.21 34.40
N PRO A 106 -3.50 -0.37 35.71
CA PRO A 106 -4.84 -0.68 36.19
C PRO A 106 -5.88 0.30 35.61
N GLY A 107 -6.84 -0.22 34.84
CA GLY A 107 -7.88 0.57 34.17
C GLY A 107 -7.52 1.14 32.79
N TRP A 108 -6.29 0.93 32.29
CA TRP A 108 -5.86 1.40 30.97
C TRP A 108 -5.24 0.28 30.14
N ALA A 109 -5.97 -0.14 29.10
CA ALA A 109 -5.55 -1.20 28.17
C ALA A 109 -4.54 -0.71 27.11
N GLY A 110 -3.81 0.39 27.36
CA GLY A 110 -2.64 0.87 26.59
C GLY A 110 -2.89 1.40 25.17
N TYR A 111 -3.96 0.98 24.50
CA TYR A 111 -4.18 1.27 23.08
C TYR A 111 -5.28 2.31 22.85
N LEU A 112 -4.89 3.50 22.37
CA LEU A 112 -5.81 4.49 21.84
C LEU A 112 -5.79 4.42 20.30
N PRO A 113 -6.89 4.02 19.64
CA PRO A 113 -6.95 3.95 18.18
C PRO A 113 -6.83 5.35 17.58
N ARG A 114 -6.05 5.46 16.49
CA ARG A 114 -5.79 6.71 15.79
C ARG A 114 -5.95 6.50 14.29
N ALA A 115 -6.73 7.35 13.64
CA ALA A 115 -6.81 7.42 12.19
C ALA A 115 -6.04 8.64 11.66
N LYS A 116 -5.53 8.55 10.43
CA LYS A 116 -4.88 9.66 9.70
C LYS A 116 -3.75 10.37 10.47
N VAL A 117 -2.91 9.59 11.16
CA VAL A 117 -1.80 10.10 11.98
C VAL A 117 -0.84 10.98 11.17
N THR A 118 -0.61 10.65 9.89
CA THR A 118 0.25 11.42 9.00
C THR A 118 -0.33 12.79 8.67
N GLU A 119 -1.65 12.87 8.45
CA GLU A 119 -2.34 14.12 8.08
C GLU A 119 -2.40 15.08 9.27
N PHE A 120 -2.69 14.57 10.46
CA PHE A 120 -2.80 15.38 11.69
C PHE A 120 -1.47 15.59 12.42
N GLY A 121 -0.43 14.82 12.08
CA GLY A 121 0.85 14.83 12.79
C GLY A 121 1.80 15.94 12.37
N CYS A 122 1.59 16.55 11.21
CA CYS A 122 2.47 17.61 10.72
C CYS A 122 2.26 18.91 11.52
N GLY A 123 3.31 19.38 12.22
CA GLY A 123 3.33 20.70 12.88
C GLY A 123 2.40 20.85 14.10
N THR A 124 1.80 19.77 14.60
CA THR A 124 0.79 19.83 15.66
C THR A 124 1.29 19.20 16.96
N ARG A 125 0.88 19.76 18.11
CA ARG A 125 1.17 19.16 19.42
C ARG A 125 0.54 17.77 19.53
N TYR A 126 1.28 16.83 20.12
CA TYR A 126 0.86 15.43 20.24
C TYR A 126 -0.54 15.23 20.84
N THR A 127 -0.90 16.00 21.87
CA THR A 127 -2.21 15.90 22.54
C THR A 127 -3.37 16.31 21.63
N VAL A 128 -3.15 17.36 20.82
CA VAL A 128 -4.13 17.85 19.83
C VAL A 128 -4.25 16.86 18.69
N MET A 129 -3.12 16.38 18.17
CA MET A 129 -3.07 15.34 17.13
C MET A 129 -3.82 14.08 17.60
N ALA A 130 -3.52 13.57 18.80
CA ALA A 130 -4.12 12.37 19.34
C ALA A 130 -5.65 12.50 19.50
N LYS A 131 -6.13 13.67 19.97
CA LYS A 131 -7.56 13.96 20.07
C LYS A 131 -8.25 13.96 18.69
N ASN A 132 -7.64 14.58 17.70
CA ASN A 132 -8.20 14.65 16.34
C ASN A 132 -8.19 13.27 15.67
N CYS A 133 -7.08 12.54 15.77
CA CYS A 133 -6.98 11.18 15.23
C CYS A 133 -8.01 10.22 15.84
N TYR A 134 -8.35 10.38 17.13
CA TYR A 134 -9.36 9.56 17.79
C TYR A 134 -10.77 9.91 17.32
N LYS A 135 -11.07 11.20 17.13
CA LYS A 135 -12.37 11.63 16.57
C LYS A 135 -12.58 11.10 15.15
N ASP A 136 -11.58 11.21 14.28
CA ASP A 136 -11.65 10.67 12.93
C ASP A 136 -11.79 9.15 12.92
N PHE A 137 -11.11 8.46 13.84
CA PHE A 137 -11.29 7.01 14.01
C PHE A 137 -12.75 6.67 14.35
N LEU A 138 -13.34 7.36 15.34
CA LEU A 138 -14.74 7.14 15.71
C LEU A 138 -15.68 7.35 14.53
N GLU A 139 -15.49 8.43 13.77
CA GLU A 139 -16.29 8.73 12.60
C GLU A 139 -16.20 7.63 11.52
N ILE A 140 -14.99 7.12 11.25
CA ILE A 140 -14.78 6.01 10.30
C ILE A 140 -15.54 4.76 10.77
N THR A 141 -15.45 4.40 12.05
CA THR A 141 -16.21 3.26 12.59
C THR A 141 -17.72 3.46 12.49
N GLU A 142 -18.23 4.67 12.75
CA GLU A 142 -19.67 4.95 12.63
C GLU A 142 -20.14 4.91 11.18
N ARG A 143 -19.35 5.43 10.22
CA ARG A 143 -19.64 5.27 8.79
C ARG A 143 -19.61 3.80 8.36
N ALA A 144 -18.65 3.01 8.87
CA ALA A 144 -18.55 1.59 8.56
C ALA A 144 -19.76 0.79 9.10
N LYS A 145 -20.29 1.14 10.28
CA LYS A 145 -21.53 0.55 10.81
C LYS A 145 -22.77 0.91 9.99
N LYS A 146 -22.80 2.13 9.43
CA LYS A 146 -23.92 2.62 8.61
C LYS A 146 -23.85 2.17 7.15
N ALA A 147 -22.68 1.81 6.66
CA ALA A 147 -22.54 1.19 5.35
C ALA A 147 -23.33 -0.13 5.38
N HIS A 148 -24.44 -0.16 4.62
CA HIS A 148 -25.37 -1.28 4.58
C HIS A 148 -24.63 -2.63 4.48
N LEU A 149 -25.17 -3.63 5.19
CA LEU A 149 -24.85 -5.04 4.95
C LEU A 149 -24.91 -5.27 3.44
N LYS A 150 -23.89 -5.94 2.93
CA LYS A 150 -23.75 -6.17 1.50
C LYS A 150 -25.01 -6.91 1.01
N PRO A 151 -25.63 -6.50 -0.12
CA PRO A 151 -26.92 -7.04 -0.59
C PRO A 151 -26.92 -8.55 -0.90
N TYR A 152 -25.78 -9.22 -0.76
CA TYR A 152 -25.60 -10.64 -1.00
C TYR A 152 -25.56 -11.48 0.30
N GLU A 153 -25.84 -10.88 1.46
CA GLU A 153 -25.89 -11.57 2.76
C GLU A 153 -27.31 -12.05 3.17
N GLU A 154 -28.31 -11.98 2.27
CA GLU A 154 -29.65 -12.61 2.45
C GLU A 154 -29.75 -13.99 1.80
#